data_AF-X0XDY6-F1
#
_entry.id   AF-X0XDY6-F1
#
_cell.length_a   1.000
_cell.length_b   1.000
_cell.length_c   1.000
_cell.angle_alpha   90.00
_cell.angle_beta   90.00
_cell.angle_gamma   90.00
#
_symmetry.space_group_name_H-M   'P 1'
#
loop_
_entity.id
_entity.type
_entity.pdbx_description
1 polymer ?
#
loop_
_entity_poly.entity_id
_entity_poly.type
_entity_poly.pdbx_seq_one_letter_code
_entity_poly.pdbx_strand_id
1 'polypeptide(L)'
;HLTRELQNFWISELRRVLKPSGFLFITTHGTTRLHQLSSEERERFESGQLVIRYNEYVGTNICGAYHPEQYVRQNLAKGFTIIDFIPGGAKDANQDVFLLMKMTM
;
A
#
# COMPACT_ATOMS: atom_id res chain seq x y z
N HIS A 1 -2.97 1.02 8.36
CA HIS A 1 -2.79 1.00 9.83
C HIS A 1 -1.34 0.78 10.28
N LEU A 2 -0.35 1.18 9.46
CA LEU A 2 1.06 0.96 9.76
C LEU A 2 1.85 2.18 9.35
N THR A 3 2.92 2.47 10.10
CA THR A 3 3.93 3.47 9.72
C THR A 3 4.66 3.02 8.46
N ARG A 4 5.44 3.91 7.82
CA ARG A 4 6.25 3.55 6.64
C ARG A 4 7.25 2.44 6.98
N GLU A 5 7.87 2.54 8.14
CA GLU A 5 8.91 1.62 8.63
C GLU A 5 8.31 0.21 8.82
N LEU A 6 7.13 0.13 9.44
CA LEU A 6 6.45 -1.15 9.61
C LEU A 6 5.92 -1.71 8.29
N GLN A 7 5.44 -0.88 7.37
CA GLN A 7 5.06 -1.34 6.03
C GLN A 7 6.24 -1.98 5.30
N ASN A 8 7.41 -1.34 5.35
CA ASN A 8 8.63 -1.87 4.74
C ASN A 8 9.07 -3.19 5.40
N PHE A 9 9.03 -3.25 6.73
CA PHE A 9 9.33 -4.46 7.49
C PHE A 9 8.41 -5.63 7.08
N TRP A 10 7.10 -5.42 7.10
CA TRP A 10 6.13 -6.47 6.80
C TRP A 10 6.17 -6.91 5.35
N ILE A 11 6.34 -6.00 4.39
CA ILE A 11 6.53 -6.38 2.99
C ILE A 11 7.78 -7.24 2.81
N SER A 12 8.88 -6.91 3.49
CA SER A 12 10.10 -7.73 3.46
C SER A 12 9.84 -9.12 4.03
N GLU A 13 9.14 -9.22 5.15
CA GLU A 13 8.80 -10.50 5.77
C GLU A 13 7.84 -11.34 4.91
N LEU A 14 6.83 -10.71 4.30
CA LEU A 14 5.93 -11.37 3.35
C LEU A 14 6.72 -11.89 2.13
N ARG A 15 7.65 -11.08 1.59
CA ARG A 15 8.55 -11.54 0.52
C ARG A 15 9.42 -12.71 0.98
N ARG A 16 9.92 -12.70 2.22
CA ARG A 16 10.79 -13.76 2.77
C ARG A 16 10.08 -15.10 2.81
N VAL A 17 8.83 -15.14 3.28
CA VAL A 17 8.07 -16.39 3.46
C VAL A 17 7.46 -16.95 2.17
N LEU A 18 7.26 -16.11 1.16
CA LEU A 18 6.76 -16.57 -0.14
C LEU A 18 7.78 -17.50 -0.83
N LYS A 19 7.28 -18.59 -1.41
CA LYS A 19 8.07 -19.42 -2.34
C LYS A 19 8.46 -18.57 -3.57
N PRO A 20 9.53 -18.94 -4.30
CA PRO A 20 9.81 -18.36 -5.61
C PRO A 20 8.56 -18.42 -6.51
N SER A 21 8.29 -17.34 -7.26
CA SER A 21 7.07 -17.17 -8.07
C SER A 21 5.76 -17.23 -7.28
N GLY A 22 5.80 -17.17 -5.95
CA GLY A 22 4.63 -17.06 -5.09
C GLY A 22 3.98 -15.68 -5.21
N PHE A 23 2.66 -15.65 -5.11
CA PHE A 23 1.86 -14.43 -5.21
C PHE A 23 1.57 -13.83 -3.83
N LEU A 24 1.54 -12.50 -3.78
CA LEU A 24 1.08 -11.69 -2.67
C LEU A 24 -0.05 -10.80 -3.19
N PHE A 25 -1.22 -10.93 -2.56
CA PHE A 25 -2.36 -10.06 -2.80
C PHE A 25 -2.43 -9.05 -1.66
N ILE A 26 -2.44 -7.75 -1.98
CA ILE A 26 -2.60 -6.68 -0.98
C ILE A 26 -3.66 -5.70 -1.42
N THR A 27 -4.27 -5.06 -0.43
CA THR A 27 -5.17 -3.92 -0.62
C THR A 27 -4.63 -2.70 0.11
N THR A 28 -4.88 -1.51 -0.44
CA THR A 28 -4.41 -0.23 0.13
C THR A 28 -5.49 0.85 0.03
N HIS A 29 -5.45 1.85 0.92
CA HIS A 29 -6.26 3.04 0.71
C HIS A 29 -5.63 3.84 -0.43
N GLY A 30 -6.22 3.77 -1.62
CA GLY A 30 -5.77 4.53 -2.77
C GLY A 30 -6.71 5.68 -3.09
N THR A 31 -6.93 5.91 -4.39
CA THR A 31 -7.70 7.07 -4.89
C THR A 31 -9.16 7.08 -4.42
N THR A 32 -9.74 5.91 -4.16
CA THR A 32 -11.10 5.75 -3.63
C THR A 32 -11.31 6.34 -2.23
N ARG A 33 -10.23 6.63 -1.50
CA ARG A 33 -10.27 7.16 -0.13
C ARG A 33 -9.86 8.63 -0.01
N LEU A 34 -9.65 9.34 -1.12
CA LEU A 34 -9.20 10.75 -1.10
C LEU A 34 -10.18 11.72 -0.44
N HIS A 35 -11.48 11.38 -0.41
CA HIS A 35 -12.48 12.17 0.29
C HIS A 35 -12.25 12.25 1.82
N GLN A 36 -11.38 11.40 2.37
CA GLN A 36 -11.02 11.38 3.79
C GLN A 36 -9.81 12.27 4.11
N LEU A 37 -9.08 12.73 3.09
CA LEU A 37 -7.88 13.56 3.24
C LEU A 37 -8.23 15.05 3.26
N SER A 38 -7.46 15.83 4.01
CA SER A 38 -7.47 17.29 3.88
C SER A 38 -6.93 17.72 2.50
N SER A 39 -7.12 18.98 2.12
CA SER A 39 -6.59 19.51 0.86
C SER A 39 -5.07 19.37 0.74
N GLU A 40 -4.34 19.67 1.82
CA GLU A 40 -2.87 19.54 1.87
C GLU A 40 -2.42 18.07 1.80
N GLU A 41 -3.11 17.19 2.53
CA GLU A 41 -2.84 15.75 2.48
C GLU A 41 -3.10 15.18 1.07
N ARG A 42 -4.16 15.67 0.42
CA ARG A 42 -4.51 15.27 -0.94
C ARG A 42 -3.46 15.73 -1.94
N GLU A 43 -2.95 16.96 -1.84
CA GLU A 43 -1.87 17.45 -2.70
C GLU A 43 -0.59 16.61 -2.55
N ARG A 44 -0.25 16.24 -1.31
CA ARG A 44 0.86 15.31 -1.03
C ARG A 44 0.62 13.93 -1.64
N PHE A 45 -0.59 13.39 -1.52
CA PHE A 45 -0.95 12.13 -2.15
C PHE A 45 -0.82 12.21 -3.68
N GLU A 46 -1.38 13.24 -4.30
CA GLU A 46 -1.40 13.43 -5.76
C GLU A 46 0.02 13.66 -6.32
N SER A 47 0.94 14.20 -5.53
CA SER A 47 2.38 14.26 -5.85
C SER A 47 3.15 12.95 -5.62
N GLY A 48 2.44 11.84 -5.35
CA GLY A 48 3.03 10.51 -5.21
C GLY A 48 3.57 10.19 -3.82
N GLN A 49 3.30 11.02 -2.81
CA GLN A 49 3.77 10.78 -1.45
C GLN A 49 2.79 9.92 -0.64
N LEU A 50 3.30 8.91 0.05
CA LEU A 50 2.56 8.18 1.08
C LEU A 50 2.08 9.16 2.16
N VAL A 51 0.78 9.14 2.46
CA VAL A 51 0.18 9.92 3.55
C VAL A 51 -0.15 8.98 4.70
N ILE A 52 0.33 9.29 5.90
CA ILE A 52 0.00 8.57 7.13
C ILE A 52 -0.62 9.57 8.12
N ARG A 53 -1.76 9.20 8.69
CA ARG A 53 -2.45 9.96 9.73
C ARG A 53 -2.36 9.22 11.06
N TYR A 54 -2.25 9.97 12.15
CA TYR A 54 -2.32 9.43 13.53
C TYR A 54 -1.29 8.32 13.78
N ASN A 55 -0.02 8.61 13.50
CA ASN A 55 1.09 7.65 13.58
C ASN A 55 1.26 7.07 15.00
N GLU A 56 0.95 7.86 16.01
CA GLU A 56 0.96 7.51 17.43
C GLU A 56 -0.03 6.38 17.79
N TYR A 57 -1.03 6.12 16.93
CA TYR A 57 -1.99 5.02 17.07
C TYR A 57 -1.70 3.84 16.13
N VAL A 58 -0.43 3.64 15.77
CA VAL A 58 0.04 2.54 14.91
C VAL A 58 -0.53 1.18 15.33
N GLY A 59 -0.92 0.37 14.35
CA GLY A 59 -1.53 -0.95 14.58
C GLY A 59 -3.04 -0.91 14.83
N THR A 60 -3.62 0.26 15.09
CA THR A 60 -5.07 0.44 15.21
C THR A 60 -5.71 0.96 13.92
N ASN A 61 -7.04 0.88 13.81
CA ASN A 61 -7.79 1.45 12.70
C ASN A 61 -7.73 3.00 12.64
N ILE A 62 -7.37 3.66 13.74
CA ILE A 62 -7.17 5.12 13.81
C ILE A 62 -5.99 5.54 12.93
N CYS A 63 -4.92 4.75 12.87
CA CYS A 63 -3.78 5.02 12.01
C CYS A 63 -4.16 4.81 10.53
N GLY A 64 -4.45 5.88 9.80
CA GLY A 64 -4.74 5.82 8.37
C GLY A 64 -3.45 5.85 7.53
N ALA A 65 -3.34 4.99 6.53
CA ALA A 65 -2.23 5.04 5.56
C ALA A 65 -2.80 5.00 4.15
N TYR A 66 -2.47 6.00 3.33
CA TYR A 66 -3.02 6.23 2.00
C TYR A 66 -1.89 6.21 0.98
N HIS A 67 -2.01 5.32 0.01
CA HIS A 67 -0.95 4.91 -0.91
C HIS A 67 -1.26 5.35 -2.34
N PRO A 68 -0.57 6.39 -2.86
CA PRO A 68 -0.58 6.66 -4.28
C PRO A 68 -0.05 5.45 -5.05
N GLU A 69 -0.62 5.17 -6.22
CA GLU A 69 -0.17 4.06 -7.07
C GLU A 69 1.34 4.14 -7.34
N GLN A 70 1.84 5.33 -7.65
CA GLN A 70 3.27 5.58 -7.86
C GLN A 70 4.10 5.15 -6.65
N TYR A 71 3.66 5.46 -5.43
CA TYR A 71 4.35 5.08 -4.20
C TYR A 71 4.43 3.56 -4.07
N VAL A 72 3.32 2.85 -4.31
CA VAL A 72 3.29 1.39 -4.25
C VAL A 72 4.27 0.80 -5.26
N ARG A 73 4.22 1.26 -6.53
CA ARG A 73 5.08 0.75 -7.59
C ARG A 73 6.57 0.96 -7.31
N GLN A 74 6.94 2.15 -6.82
CA GLN A 74 8.35 2.53 -6.66
C GLN A 74 8.96 2.05 -5.34
N ASN A 75 8.15 1.87 -4.29
CA ASN A 75 8.64 1.63 -2.93
C ASN A 75 8.08 0.33 -2.35
N LEU A 76 6.76 0.26 -2.17
CA LEU A 76 6.14 -0.83 -1.41
C LEU A 76 6.22 -2.18 -2.14
N ALA A 77 6.12 -2.19 -3.46
CA ALA A 77 6.22 -3.40 -4.29
C ALA A 77 7.67 -3.72 -4.68
N LYS A 78 8.67 -3.05 -4.10
CA LYS A 78 10.08 -3.29 -4.45
C LYS A 78 10.46 -4.74 -4.15
N GLY A 79 11.07 -5.40 -5.14
CA GLY A 79 11.38 -6.83 -5.08
C GLY A 79 10.21 -7.74 -5.49
N PHE A 80 9.12 -7.18 -6.01
CA PHE A 80 8.05 -7.96 -6.62
C PHE A 80 7.87 -7.54 -8.07
N THR A 81 7.45 -8.48 -8.90
CA THR A 81 6.83 -8.16 -10.18
C THR A 81 5.37 -7.81 -9.91
N ILE A 82 4.92 -6.66 -10.41
CA ILE A 82 3.51 -6.28 -10.34
C ILE A 82 2.79 -7.00 -11.48
N ILE A 83 1.87 -7.89 -11.14
CA ILE A 83 1.12 -8.70 -12.09
C ILE A 83 -0.16 -7.98 -12.50
N ASP A 84 -0.83 -7.36 -11.54
CA ASP A 84 -2.05 -6.59 -11.80
C ASP A 84 -2.23 -5.48 -10.77
N PHE A 85 -2.95 -4.43 -11.17
CA PHE A 85 -3.38 -3.33 -10.32
C PHE A 85 -4.80 -2.92 -10.72
N ILE A 86 -5.71 -2.96 -9.76
CA ILE A 86 -7.12 -2.59 -9.97
C ILE A 86 -7.48 -1.48 -8.96
N PRO A 87 -7.57 -0.21 -9.38
CA PRO A 87 -8.01 0.87 -8.50
C PRO A 87 -9.44 0.61 -8.05
N GLY A 88 -9.71 0.70 -6.74
CA GLY A 88 -10.99 0.36 -6.14
C GLY A 88 -11.44 -1.11 -6.33
N GLY A 89 -10.52 -2.03 -6.65
CA GLY A 89 -10.84 -3.43 -6.92
C GLY A 89 -11.49 -4.17 -5.75
N ALA A 90 -11.19 -3.78 -4.51
CA ALA A 90 -11.84 -4.30 -3.31
C ALA A 90 -13.08 -3.45 -3.00
N LYS A 91 -14.23 -3.81 -3.60
CA LYS A 91 -15.45 -2.99 -3.59
C LYS A 91 -16.09 -2.83 -2.21
N ASP A 92 -16.07 -3.88 -1.40
CA ASP A 92 -16.56 -3.87 -0.01
C ASP A 92 -15.69 -2.99 0.89
N ALA A 93 -14.38 -3.04 0.69
CA ALA A 93 -13.42 -2.27 1.45
C ALA A 93 -13.16 -0.87 0.87
N ASN A 94 -13.66 -0.54 -0.32
CA ASN A 94 -13.28 0.65 -1.10
C ASN A 94 -11.76 0.88 -1.07
N GLN A 95 -11.01 -0.13 -1.53
CA GLN A 95 -9.55 -0.14 -1.55
C GLN A 95 -9.01 -0.56 -2.91
N ASP A 96 -7.82 -0.10 -3.21
CA ASP A 96 -7.10 -0.49 -4.43
C ASP A 96 -6.45 -1.85 -4.21
N VAL A 97 -6.42 -2.66 -5.26
CA VAL A 97 -5.87 -4.03 -5.24
C VAL A 97 -4.56 -4.07 -6.01
N PHE A 98 -3.55 -4.74 -5.45
CA PHE A 98 -2.35 -5.15 -6.16
C PHE A 98 -2.16 -6.66 -6.07
N LEU A 99 -1.90 -7.29 -7.21
CA LEU A 99 -1.38 -8.65 -7.28
C LEU A 99 0.13 -8.58 -7.59
N LEU A 100 0.92 -9.07 -6.64
CA LEU A 100 2.38 -9.02 -6.68
C LEU A 100 2.92 -10.45 -6.77
N MET A 101 4.04 -10.65 -7.45
CA MET A 101 4.72 -11.94 -7.53
C MET A 101 6.16 -11.79 -7.07
N LYS A 102 6.62 -12.70 -6.20
CA LYS A 102 8.02 -12.74 -5.78
C LYS A 102 8.90 -13.11 -6.98
N MET A 103 9.83 -12.21 -7.32
CA MET A 103 10.84 -12.49 -8.35
C MET A 103 11.68 -13.71 -7.95
N THR A 104 11.92 -14.62 -8.89
CA THR A 104 12.97 -15.63 -8.78
C THR A 104 14.33 -14.93 -8.69
N MET A 105 15.15 -15.33 -7.72
CA MET A 105 16.58 -15.02 -7.72
C MET A 105 17.27 -15.90 -8.76
#